data_AF-A0A7V2P5T3-F1
#
_entry.id   AF-A0A7V2P5T3-F1
#
_cell.length_a   1.000
_cell.length_b   1.000
_cell.length_c   1.000
_cell.angle_alpha   90.00
_cell.angle_beta   90.00
_cell.angle_gamma   90.00
#
_symmetry.space_group_name_H-M   'P 1'
#
loop_
_entity.id
_entity.type
_entity.pdbx_description
1 polymer ?
#
loop_
_entity_poly.entity_id
_entity_poly.type
_entity_poly.pdbx_seq_one_letter_code
_entity_poly.pdbx_strand_id
1 'polypeptide(L)' 'MPVESEQPKRHKGVSGVAIPAGLFIGMGIGFAVDELVAGLFIGLGVGFLIMLIVRAKLGEW' A
#
# COMPACT_ATOMS: atom_id res chain seq x y z
N MET A 1 15.17 15.80 -28.42
CA MET A 1 15.66 14.82 -27.43
C MET A 1 14.44 14.08 -26.93
N PRO A 2 14.31 12.76 -27.12
CA PRO A 2 13.16 12.03 -26.58
C PRO A 2 13.27 12.06 -25.05
N VAL A 3 12.18 12.46 -24.38
CA VAL A 3 12.05 12.40 -22.93
C VAL A 3 11.96 10.90 -22.60
N GLU A 4 13.12 10.31 -22.31
CA GLU A 4 13.21 8.99 -21.74
C GLU A 4 12.50 9.05 -20.40
N SER A 5 11.24 8.64 -20.41
CA SER A 5 10.47 8.41 -19.19
C SER A 5 11.18 7.27 -18.48
N GLU A 6 11.98 7.62 -17.48
CA GLU A 6 12.53 6.68 -16.51
C GLU A 6 11.35 5.88 -15.93
N GLN A 7 11.08 4.73 -16.54
CA GLN A 7 10.33 3.65 -15.94
C GLN A 7 11.15 3.25 -14.72
N PRO A 8 10.69 3.48 -13.47
CA PRO A 8 11.45 3.10 -12.30
C PRO A 8 11.47 1.57 -12.23
N LYS A 9 12.49 0.96 -12.83
CA LYS A 9 12.87 -0.43 -12.60
C LYS A 9 13.35 -0.56 -11.16
N ARG A 10 12.50 -0.73 -10.15
CA ARG A 10 12.94 -1.23 -8.83
C ARG A 10 11.96 -2.22 -8.19
N HIS A 11 12.32 -3.48 -8.42
CA HIS A 11 12.13 -4.65 -7.56
C HIS A 11 10.69 -5.06 -7.22
N LYS A 12 10.34 -6.23 -7.74
CA LYS A 12 9.23 -7.10 -7.33
C LYS A 12 9.34 -7.42 -5.84
N GLY A 13 8.84 -6.54 -4.98
CA GLY A 13 8.55 -6.85 -3.59
C GLY A 13 7.05 -6.92 -3.45
N VAL A 14 6.52 -8.04 -2.97
CA VAL A 14 5.10 -8.18 -2.55
C VAL A 14 4.69 -7.04 -1.57
N SER A 15 5.67 -6.41 -0.94
CA SER A 15 5.58 -5.20 -0.12
C SER A 15 5.03 -3.97 -0.85
N GLY A 16 5.30 -3.77 -2.15
CA GLY A 16 4.88 -2.59 -2.91
C GLY A 16 3.37 -2.51 -3.16
N VAL A 17 2.67 -3.63 -3.07
CA VAL A 17 1.21 -3.73 -3.33
C VAL A 17 0.38 -3.66 -2.05
N ALA A 18 0.99 -3.80 -0.87
CA ALA A 18 0.30 -3.83 0.41
C ALA A 18 -0.35 -2.48 0.76
N ILE A 19 0.30 -1.36 0.41
CA ILE A 19 -0.25 -0.01 0.64
C ILE A 19 -1.47 0.26 -0.25
N PRO A 20 -1.41 0.10 -1.60
CA PRO A 20 -2.59 0.23 -2.45
C PRO A 20 -3.73 -0.71 -2.03
N ALA A 21 -3.43 -1.97 -1.72
CA ALA A 21 -4.44 -2.95 -1.32
C ALA A 21 -5.12 -2.55 0.00
N GLY A 22 -4.35 -2.16 1.01
CA GLY A 22 -4.89 -1.64 2.28
C GLY A 22 -5.77 -0.42 2.08
N LEU A 23 -5.37 0.52 1.22
CA LEU A 23 -6.13 1.71 0.86
C LEU A 23 -7.48 1.37 0.20
N PHE A 24 -7.50 0.47 -0.78
CA PHE A 24 -8.74 0.05 -1.44
C PHE A 24 -9.69 -0.68 -0.49
N ILE A 25 -9.16 -1.56 0.36
CA ILE A 25 -9.95 -2.28 1.37
C ILE A 25 -10.51 -1.29 2.40
N GLY A 26 -9.67 -0.39 2.92
CA GLY A 26 -10.08 0.63 3.87
C GLY A 26 -11.11 1.59 3.32
N MET A 27 -10.97 2.00 2.07
CA MET A 27 -11.96 2.83 1.38
C MET A 27 -13.28 2.09 1.18
N GLY A 28 -13.25 0.81 0.78
CA GLY A 28 -14.45 -0.01 0.63
C GLY A 28 -15.20 -0.22 1.95
N ILE A 29 -14.47 -0.46 3.04
CA ILE A 29 -15.06 -0.55 4.38
C ILE A 29 -15.58 0.82 4.81
N GLY A 30 -14.78 1.88 4.69
CA GLY A 30 -15.17 3.25 5.04
C GLY A 30 -16.42 3.74 4.32
N PHE A 31 -16.59 3.34 3.06
CA PHE A 31 -17.80 3.63 2.28
C PHE A 31 -19.03 2.89 2.84
N ALA A 32 -18.87 1.69 3.39
CA ALA A 32 -19.96 0.94 4.01
C ALA A 32 -20.38 1.46 5.39
N VAL A 33 -19.50 2.18 6.10
CA VAL A 33 -19.76 2.76 7.43
C VAL A 33 -20.05 4.27 7.40
N ASP A 34 -20.13 4.88 6.21
CA ASP A 34 -20.25 6.34 5.99
C ASP A 34 -19.08 7.16 6.60
N GLU A 35 -17.99 6.50 6.95
CA GLU A 35 -16.80 7.08 7.56
C GLU A 35 -15.58 6.85 6.67
N LEU A 36 -15.65 7.43 5.47
CA LEU A 36 -14.63 7.27 4.42
C LEU A 36 -13.23 7.65 4.89
N VAL A 37 -13.10 8.75 5.63
CA VAL A 37 -11.80 9.23 6.12
C VAL A 37 -11.21 8.23 7.12
N ALA A 38 -12.02 7.75 8.07
CA ALA A 38 -11.58 6.76 9.04
C ALA A 38 -11.18 5.44 8.36
N GLY A 39 -11.99 4.96 7.42
CA GLY A 39 -11.68 3.76 6.63
C GLY A 39 -10.37 3.89 5.84
N LEU A 40 -10.12 5.05 5.25
CA LEU A 40 -8.87 5.33 4.51
C LEU A 40 -7.65 5.28 5.43
N PHE A 41 -7.72 5.92 6.61
CA PHE A 41 -6.63 5.92 7.59
C PHE A 41 -6.39 4.53 8.17
N ILE A 42 -7.44 3.76 8.46
CA ILE A 42 -7.32 2.38 8.91
C ILE A 42 -6.72 1.50 7.82
N GLY A 43 -7.18 1.62 6.57
CA GLY A 43 -6.65 0.88 5.43
C GLY A 43 -5.17 1.16 5.18
N LEU A 44 -4.77 2.42 5.25
CA LEU A 44 -3.37 2.83 5.13
C LEU A 44 -2.52 2.28 6.29
N GLY A 45 -3.01 2.40 7.53
CA GLY A 45 -2.31 1.90 8.72
C GLY A 45 -2.11 0.39 8.68
N VAL A 46 -3.14 -0.37 8.31
CA VAL A 46 -3.07 -1.83 8.16
C VAL A 46 -2.15 -2.23 7.01
N GLY A 47 -2.24 -1.54 5.86
CA GLY A 47 -1.34 -1.77 4.73
C GLY A 47 0.13 -1.57 5.09
N PHE A 48 0.45 -0.50 5.84
CA PHE A 48 1.79 -0.24 6.34
C PHE A 48 2.26 -1.30 7.33
N LEU A 49 1.39 -1.74 8.23
CA LEU A 49 1.70 -2.78 9.20
C LEU A 49 2.06 -4.10 8.50
N ILE A 50 1.25 -4.51 7.51
CA ILE A 50 1.48 -5.72 6.72
C ILE A 50 2.78 -5.60 5.94
N MET A 51 3.02 -4.46 5.29
CA MET A 51 4.28 -4.20 4.58
C MET A 51 5.48 -4.33 5.53
N LEU A 52 5.41 -3.74 6.73
CA LEU A 52 6.49 -3.80 7.72
C LEU A 52 6.74 -5.23 8.21
N ILE A 53 5.69 -5.99 8.50
CA ILE A 53 5.79 -7.39 8.94
C ILE A 53 6.38 -8.26 7.82
N VAL A 54 5.88 -8.12 6.59
CA VAL A 54 6.34 -8.88 5.42
C VAL A 54 7.81 -8.56 5.14
N ARG A 55 8.19 -7.29 5.20
CA ARG A 55 9.57 -6.83 4.97
C ARG A 55 10.52 -7.30 6.08
N ALA A 56 10.07 -7.28 7.34
CA ALA A 56 10.81 -7.82 8.47
C ALA A 56 11.00 -9.35 8.38
N LYS A 57 10.00 -10.08 7.87
CA LYS A 57 10.07 -11.54 7.66
C LYS A 57 10.91 -11.94 6.45
N LEU A 58 10.93 -11.12 5.40
CA LEU A 58 11.72 -11.33 4.19
C LEU A 58 13.18 -10.84 4.33
N GLY A 59 13.52 -10.15 5.43
CA GLY A 59 14.89 -9.70 5.71
C GLY A 59 15.34 -8.52 4.83
N GLU A 60 14.42 -7.82 4.16
CA GLU A 60 14.72 -6.63 3.36
C GLU A 60 14.81 -5.39 4.26
N TRP A 61 15.86 -5.32 5.09
CA TRP A 61 16.21 -4.10 5.83
C TRP A 61 16.92 -3.10 4.92
#